data_AF-A0A356X290-F1
#
_entry.id   AF-A0A356X290-F1
#
_cell.length_a   1.000
_cell.length_b   1.000
_cell.length_c   1.000
_cell.angle_alpha   90.00
_cell.angle_beta   90.00
_cell.angle_gamma   90.00
#
_symmetry.space_group_name_H-M   'P 1'
#
loop_
_entity.id
_entity.type
_entity.pdbx_description
1 polymer ?
#
loop_
_entity_poly.entity_id
_entity_poly.type
_entity_poly.pdbx_seq_one_letter_code
_entity_poly.pdbx_strand_id
1 'polypeptide(L)'
;MGYRPTSKQFETAEVLISKNILKTGRLQLSAGKNFIGNFNTLRFSLIFDLGSKVRSSTTFNSIRGSSNVTQNIRGSVGYDPNYNNFIFTNRDQVGRAATAIQLYVDSNVNGAFDEEDEIIEEKAVRVLRSGANSTLKNGVLYLTQMQPYYYYNMEMNKSAIKNPMLVPEFEKFGLITDPNRFKKVEIPFYMSGVIDGTVQRLRGDSSKTGIGGLKLRLSDSNGDFAKELRTFSDGSFYEWEVPPGSYELQVDAGNLQQLNSKSIPEKLEFEVKAVPEGDFVEGLSLLLVPLDYEEPEEEVSPITMEAIPSSIKTDEEMLALETELSEGVNDVLRLIIEAQNAFYNKNISRAMDLVDQSLDIFETAQAYALKGSLSYLRNDKENARKYWNLAKKYDPDIYI
;
A
#
# COMPACT_ATOMS: atom_id res chain seq x y z
N MET A 1 -60.05 14.93 -4.34
CA MET A 1 -61.50 15.19 -4.12
C MET A 1 -62.20 13.85 -4.06
N GLY A 2 -63.06 13.63 -3.07
CA GLY A 2 -63.90 12.43 -2.99
C GLY A 2 -65.30 12.76 -3.47
N TYR A 3 -65.85 11.97 -4.39
CA TYR A 3 -67.23 12.09 -4.85
C TYR A 3 -67.96 10.77 -4.57
N ARG A 4 -69.14 10.85 -3.97
CA ARG A 4 -69.92 9.67 -3.60
C ARG A 4 -71.06 9.46 -4.62
N PRO A 5 -70.98 8.46 -5.50
CA PRO A 5 -71.95 8.30 -6.60
C PRO A 5 -73.38 8.03 -6.13
N THR A 6 -73.53 7.33 -5.00
CA THR A 6 -74.83 6.97 -4.41
C THR A 6 -75.61 8.17 -3.88
N SER A 7 -74.94 9.23 -3.40
CA SER A 7 -75.58 10.45 -2.89
C SER A 7 -75.46 11.64 -3.83
N LYS A 8 -74.82 11.46 -5.00
CA LYS A 8 -74.51 12.52 -5.99
C LYS A 8 -73.89 13.79 -5.39
N GLN A 9 -73.13 13.67 -4.31
CA GLN A 9 -72.53 14.79 -3.58
C GLN A 9 -71.02 14.63 -3.48
N PHE A 10 -70.32 15.76 -3.45
CA PHE A 10 -68.91 15.79 -3.04
C PHE A 10 -68.82 15.41 -1.57
N GLU A 11 -67.90 14.53 -1.23
CA GLU A 11 -67.67 14.06 0.12
C GLU A 11 -66.61 14.92 0.83
N THR A 12 -65.46 15.11 0.16
CA THR A 12 -64.36 15.94 0.65
C THR A 12 -63.64 16.69 -0.47
N ALA A 13 -63.19 17.91 -0.13
CA ALA A 13 -62.18 18.64 -0.88
C ALA A 13 -61.00 18.94 0.07
N GLU A 14 -59.78 18.74 -0.40
CA GLU A 14 -58.55 18.99 0.37
C GLU A 14 -57.49 19.59 -0.55
N VAL A 15 -56.79 20.60 -0.05
CA VAL A 15 -55.59 21.18 -0.63
C VAL A 15 -54.43 20.84 0.29
N LEU A 16 -53.37 20.26 -0.26
CA LEU A 16 -52.15 19.89 0.46
C LEU A 16 -50.94 20.55 -0.18
N ILE A 17 -50.15 21.22 0.64
CA ILE A 17 -48.86 21.80 0.29
C ILE A 17 -47.79 21.03 1.07
N SER A 18 -46.85 20.39 0.38
CA SER A 18 -45.72 19.70 0.99
C SER A 18 -44.42 20.28 0.44
N LYS A 19 -43.54 20.75 1.31
CA LYS A 19 -42.26 21.34 0.92
C LYS A 19 -41.13 20.86 1.85
N ASN A 20 -39.99 20.50 1.27
CA ASN A 20 -38.77 20.29 2.05
C ASN A 20 -38.23 21.64 2.50
N ILE A 21 -37.88 21.75 3.78
CA ILE A 21 -37.30 22.94 4.38
C ILE A 21 -35.88 22.60 4.77
N LEU A 22 -34.90 23.34 4.22
CA LEU A 22 -33.49 22.98 4.30
C LEU A 22 -33.24 21.56 3.73
N LYS A 23 -32.10 20.95 4.07
CA LYS A 23 -31.78 19.55 3.72
C LYS A 23 -32.29 18.54 4.75
N THR A 24 -32.86 19.02 5.86
CA THR A 24 -33.13 18.22 7.07
C THR A 24 -34.59 18.24 7.51
N GLY A 25 -35.45 19.05 6.88
CA GLY A 25 -36.83 19.23 7.30
C GLY A 25 -37.85 19.02 6.20
N ARG A 26 -39.08 18.68 6.61
CA ARG A 26 -40.25 18.61 5.73
C ARG A 26 -41.45 19.24 6.42
N LEU A 27 -42.07 20.18 5.74
CA LEU A 27 -43.32 20.81 6.13
C LEU A 27 -44.45 20.31 5.23
N GLN A 28 -45.59 20.04 5.85
CA GLN A 28 -46.86 19.77 5.17
C GLN A 28 -47.95 20.61 5.80
N LEU A 29 -48.72 21.30 4.97
CA LEU A 29 -49.91 22.02 5.36
C LEU A 29 -51.07 21.47 4.53
N SER A 30 -52.16 21.08 5.17
CA SER A 30 -53.36 20.70 4.46
C SER A 30 -54.61 21.36 5.03
N ALA A 31 -55.49 21.81 4.14
CA ALA A 31 -56.76 22.44 4.47
C ALA A 31 -57.85 21.75 3.65
N GLY A 32 -58.93 21.36 4.31
CA GLY A 32 -60.01 20.62 3.66
C GLY A 32 -61.38 20.90 4.24
N LYS A 33 -62.39 20.56 3.45
CA LYS A 33 -63.82 20.62 3.80
C LYS A 33 -64.43 19.24 3.60
N ASN A 34 -65.10 18.73 4.63
CA ASN A 34 -66.02 17.63 4.51
C ASN A 34 -67.44 18.19 4.31
N PHE A 35 -68.07 17.85 3.20
CA PHE A 35 -69.38 18.41 2.83
C PHE A 35 -70.54 17.63 3.43
N ILE A 36 -70.37 16.33 3.71
CA ILE A 36 -71.40 15.48 4.32
C ILE A 36 -71.55 15.81 5.81
N GLY A 37 -70.44 15.88 6.55
CA GLY A 37 -70.42 16.20 7.98
C GLY A 37 -70.36 17.70 8.28
N ASN A 38 -70.29 18.55 7.25
CA ASN A 38 -70.18 20.01 7.33
C ASN A 38 -69.11 20.51 8.31
N PHE A 39 -67.85 20.07 8.15
CA PHE A 39 -66.75 20.57 8.98
C PHE A 39 -65.48 20.80 8.17
N ASN A 40 -64.65 21.70 8.68
CA ASN A 40 -63.34 22.01 8.11
C ASN A 40 -62.26 21.19 8.84
N THR A 41 -61.20 20.88 8.11
CA THR A 41 -60.00 20.24 8.64
C THR A 41 -58.78 21.09 8.30
N LEU A 42 -57.95 21.38 9.29
CA LEU A 42 -56.65 22.02 9.08
C LEU A 42 -55.57 21.15 9.72
N ARG A 43 -54.57 20.76 8.93
CA ARG A 43 -53.43 19.96 9.37
C ARG A 43 -52.13 20.67 9.05
N PHE A 44 -51.25 20.70 10.03
CA PHE A 44 -49.87 21.13 9.87
C PHE A 44 -48.96 20.03 10.39
N SER A 45 -47.94 19.65 9.62
CA SER A 45 -46.94 18.67 10.02
C SER A 45 -45.56 19.20 9.69
N LEU A 46 -44.67 19.16 10.67
CA LEU A 46 -43.28 19.58 10.55
C LEU A 46 -42.40 18.48 11.08
N ILE A 47 -41.54 17.93 10.22
CA ILE A 47 -40.55 16.91 10.58
C ILE A 47 -39.18 17.55 10.42
N PHE A 48 -38.32 17.42 11.43
CA PHE A 48 -36.92 17.85 11.40
C PHE A 48 -36.00 16.72 11.85
N ASP A 49 -34.99 16.44 11.02
CA ASP A 49 -33.88 15.55 11.32
C ASP A 49 -32.66 16.36 11.80
N LEU A 50 -32.34 16.25 13.08
CA LEU A 50 -31.23 16.96 13.71
C LEU A 50 -29.93 16.16 13.53
N GLY A 51 -29.26 16.38 12.40
CA GLY A 51 -27.95 15.80 12.10
C GLY A 51 -27.93 14.26 12.11
N SER A 52 -29.04 13.62 11.73
CA SER A 52 -29.26 12.16 11.78
C SER A 52 -29.18 11.54 13.18
N LYS A 53 -29.12 12.34 14.25
CA LYS A 53 -29.02 11.88 15.64
C LYS A 53 -30.37 11.79 16.34
N VAL A 54 -31.25 12.75 16.07
CA VAL A 54 -32.59 12.85 16.67
C VAL A 54 -33.58 13.35 15.61
N ARG A 55 -34.81 12.83 15.62
CA ARG A 55 -35.90 13.32 14.79
C ARG A 55 -36.97 13.95 15.68
N SER A 56 -37.37 15.17 15.35
CA SER A 56 -38.53 15.84 15.94
C SER A 56 -39.64 15.91 14.92
N SER A 57 -40.85 15.51 15.30
CA SER A 57 -42.06 15.68 14.47
C SER A 57 -43.13 16.39 15.27
N THR A 58 -43.60 17.51 14.74
CA THR A 58 -44.70 18.30 15.30
C THR A 58 -45.88 18.21 14.36
N THR A 59 -47.03 17.79 14.86
CA THR A 59 -48.27 17.73 14.10
C THR A 59 -49.35 18.50 14.82
N PHE A 60 -49.97 19.44 14.13
CA PHE A 60 -51.18 20.13 14.56
C PHE A 60 -52.35 19.66 13.69
N ASN A 61 -53.47 19.35 14.30
CA ASN A 61 -54.70 19.00 13.61
C ASN A 61 -55.88 19.72 14.27
N SER A 62 -56.70 20.38 13.46
CA SER A 62 -57.96 20.98 13.88
C SER A 62 -59.10 20.40 13.07
N ILE A 63 -60.08 19.80 13.75
CA ILE A 63 -61.27 19.20 13.14
C ILE A 63 -62.50 19.54 13.98
N ARG A 64 -63.56 20.02 13.34
CA ARG A 64 -64.83 20.39 14.03
C ARG A 64 -64.62 21.36 15.22
N GLY A 65 -63.65 22.27 15.11
CA GLY A 65 -63.32 23.24 16.19
C GLY A 65 -62.48 22.67 17.34
N SER A 66 -62.25 21.35 17.38
CA SER A 66 -61.31 20.73 18.31
C SER A 66 -59.91 20.74 17.71
N SER A 67 -58.93 21.24 18.46
CA SER A 67 -57.54 21.34 18.03
C SER A 67 -56.64 20.48 18.91
N ASN A 68 -55.70 19.77 18.29
CA ASN A 68 -54.70 18.97 18.97
C ASN A 68 -53.32 19.27 18.39
N VAL A 69 -52.33 19.40 19.28
CA VAL A 69 -50.91 19.46 18.94
C VAL A 69 -50.24 18.23 19.51
N THR A 70 -49.43 17.56 18.70
CA THR A 70 -48.59 16.45 19.13
C THR A 70 -47.17 16.72 18.71
N GLN A 71 -46.25 16.65 19.67
CA GLN A 71 -44.80 16.69 19.42
C GLN A 71 -44.22 15.34 19.79
N ASN A 72 -43.46 14.74 18.88
CA ASN A 72 -42.71 13.51 19.11
C ASN A 72 -41.24 13.77 18.85
N ILE A 73 -40.39 13.38 19.79
CA ILE A 73 -38.95 13.40 19.65
C ILE A 73 -38.49 11.96 19.78
N ARG A 74 -37.77 11.47 18.77
CA ARG A 74 -37.30 10.08 18.72
C ARG A 74 -35.85 9.98 18.30
N GLY A 75 -35.19 8.98 18.84
CA GLY A 75 -33.83 8.60 18.51
C GLY A 75 -33.40 7.39 19.31
N SER A 76 -32.18 6.95 19.09
CA SER A 76 -31.55 5.84 19.80
C SER A 76 -30.13 6.22 20.16
N VAL A 77 -29.67 5.71 21.30
CA VAL A 77 -28.29 5.82 21.76
C VAL A 77 -27.70 4.41 21.80
N GLY A 78 -26.60 4.20 21.12
CA GLY A 78 -25.79 2.98 21.20
C GLY A 78 -24.46 3.29 21.87
N TYR A 79 -24.01 2.40 22.74
CA TYR A 79 -22.66 2.45 23.31
C TYR A 79 -21.82 1.34 22.69
N ASP A 80 -20.68 1.72 22.11
CA ASP A 80 -19.67 0.79 21.64
C ASP A 80 -18.55 0.67 22.69
N PRO A 81 -18.45 -0.47 23.39
CA PRO A 81 -17.41 -0.68 24.38
C PRO A 81 -16.01 -0.86 23.76
N ASN A 82 -15.90 -1.25 22.48
CA ASN A 82 -14.60 -1.50 21.85
C ASN A 82 -13.77 -0.21 21.72
N TYR A 83 -14.44 0.90 21.42
CA TYR A 83 -13.82 2.21 21.18
C TYR A 83 -14.36 3.31 22.10
N ASN A 84 -15.04 2.91 23.18
CA ASN A 84 -15.66 3.78 24.19
C ASN A 84 -16.49 4.93 23.60
N ASN A 85 -17.37 4.60 22.64
CA ASN A 85 -18.05 5.59 21.81
C ASN A 85 -19.57 5.54 21.94
N PHE A 86 -20.20 6.70 22.17
CA PHE A 86 -21.66 6.86 22.06
C PHE A 86 -22.10 7.26 20.66
N ILE A 87 -22.96 6.46 20.04
CA ILE A 87 -23.53 6.69 18.71
C ILE A 87 -25.01 7.05 18.85
N PHE A 88 -25.40 8.16 18.23
CA PHE A 88 -26.77 8.66 18.25
C PHE A 88 -27.40 8.52 16.87
N THR A 89 -28.60 7.96 16.80
CA THR A 89 -29.34 7.77 15.55
C THR A 89 -30.77 8.26 15.66
N ASN A 90 -31.29 8.91 14.63
CA ASN A 90 -32.69 9.35 14.55
C ASN A 90 -33.69 8.21 14.22
N ARG A 91 -33.21 6.96 14.25
CA ARG A 91 -33.97 5.73 14.01
C ARG A 91 -33.71 4.76 15.17
N ASP A 92 -34.68 3.88 15.42
CA ASP A 92 -34.58 2.88 16.48
C ASP A 92 -33.51 1.86 16.11
N GLN A 93 -32.52 1.69 16.99
CA GLN A 93 -31.40 0.78 16.78
C GLN A 93 -31.53 -0.52 17.59
N VAL A 94 -32.43 -0.55 18.59
CA VAL A 94 -32.74 -1.78 19.35
C VAL A 94 -33.31 -2.85 18.43
N GLY A 95 -32.79 -4.06 18.52
CA GLY A 95 -33.11 -5.21 17.65
C GLY A 95 -32.41 -5.19 16.29
N ARG A 96 -31.66 -4.13 15.97
CA ARG A 96 -30.84 -4.03 14.75
C ARG A 96 -29.40 -4.42 15.05
N ALA A 97 -28.62 -4.62 13.99
CA ALA A 97 -27.19 -4.79 14.07
C ALA A 97 -26.44 -3.51 13.69
N ALA A 98 -25.18 -3.44 14.11
CA ALA A 98 -24.23 -2.42 13.68
C ALA A 98 -22.82 -3.00 13.59
N THR A 99 -21.96 -2.34 12.81
CA THR A 99 -20.54 -2.66 12.67
C THR A 99 -19.73 -1.39 12.95
N ALA A 100 -18.64 -1.53 13.69
CA ALA A 100 -17.64 -0.50 13.94
C ALA A 100 -16.36 -0.91 13.23
N ILE A 101 -15.95 -0.11 12.25
CA ILE A 101 -14.79 -0.40 11.39
C ILE A 101 -13.70 0.62 11.69
N GLN A 102 -12.53 0.16 12.10
CA GLN A 102 -11.33 0.97 12.22
C GLN A 102 -10.34 0.60 11.12
N LEU A 103 -9.82 1.61 10.45
CA LEU A 103 -8.77 1.49 9.46
C LEU A 103 -7.50 2.06 10.07
N TYR A 104 -6.36 1.43 9.88
CA TYR A 104 -5.08 1.89 10.42
C TYR A 104 -3.92 1.49 9.52
N VAL A 105 -2.84 2.25 9.58
CA VAL A 105 -1.54 1.89 9.00
C VAL A 105 -0.83 1.00 10.01
N ASP A 106 -0.56 -0.23 9.63
CA ASP A 106 0.16 -1.23 10.42
C ASP A 106 1.67 -1.02 10.19
N SER A 107 2.31 -0.33 11.12
CA SER A 107 3.70 0.14 10.98
C SER A 107 4.72 -1.00 11.13
N ASN A 108 4.39 -2.05 11.90
CA ASN A 108 5.29 -3.16 12.23
C ASN A 108 4.87 -4.50 11.59
N VAL A 109 3.81 -4.51 10.78
CA VAL A 109 3.30 -5.65 10.01
C VAL A 109 2.90 -6.82 10.89
N ASN A 110 2.36 -6.56 12.08
CA ASN A 110 1.92 -7.61 12.98
C ASN A 110 0.45 -8.02 12.75
N GLY A 111 -0.28 -7.30 11.88
CA GLY A 111 -1.69 -7.53 11.55
C GLY A 111 -2.68 -7.11 12.64
N ALA A 112 -2.23 -6.39 13.68
CA ALA A 112 -3.01 -6.04 14.86
C ALA A 112 -2.76 -4.59 15.30
N PHE A 113 -3.84 -3.83 15.47
CA PHE A 113 -3.72 -2.42 15.88
C PHE A 113 -3.02 -2.25 17.24
N ASP A 114 -1.93 -1.49 17.27
CA ASP A 114 -1.17 -1.16 18.48
C ASP A 114 -0.81 0.34 18.62
N GLU A 115 0.09 0.68 19.55
CA GLU A 115 0.46 2.08 19.85
C GLU A 115 1.35 2.74 18.79
N GLU A 116 2.01 1.94 17.95
CA GLU A 116 2.88 2.40 16.85
C GLU A 116 2.09 2.67 15.56
N ASP A 117 0.81 2.34 15.55
CA ASP A 117 -0.06 2.41 14.38
C ASP A 117 -0.82 3.73 14.28
N GLU A 118 -1.03 4.16 13.03
CA GLU A 118 -1.76 5.40 12.73
C GLU A 118 -3.18 5.13 12.24
N ILE A 119 -4.17 5.77 12.84
CA ILE A 119 -5.58 5.62 12.43
C ILE A 119 -5.84 6.38 11.12
N ILE A 120 -6.51 5.71 10.19
CA ILE A 120 -6.99 6.29 8.93
C ILE A 120 -8.43 6.81 9.15
N GLU A 121 -8.59 8.13 9.19
CA GLU A 121 -9.85 8.82 9.48
C GLU A 121 -10.76 9.04 8.24
N GLU A 122 -10.64 8.19 7.22
CA GLU A 122 -11.38 8.29 5.98
C GLU A 122 -12.55 7.29 5.92
N LYS A 123 -13.68 7.72 5.34
CA LYS A 123 -14.82 6.82 5.08
C LYS A 123 -14.58 5.96 3.84
N ALA A 124 -13.64 5.04 3.94
CA ALA A 124 -13.22 4.25 2.80
C ALA A 124 -13.97 2.92 2.65
N VAL A 125 -14.75 2.44 3.62
CA VAL A 125 -15.50 1.19 3.45
C VAL A 125 -16.95 1.44 3.02
N ARG A 126 -17.39 0.70 2.00
CA ARG A 126 -18.78 0.70 1.50
C ARG A 126 -19.44 -0.65 1.71
N VAL A 127 -20.73 -0.61 2.03
CA VAL A 127 -21.58 -1.82 2.08
C VAL A 127 -22.33 -1.93 0.77
N LEU A 128 -22.17 -3.06 0.07
CA LEU A 128 -22.86 -3.27 -1.20
C LEU A 128 -24.37 -3.46 -0.97
N ARG A 129 -25.19 -2.75 -1.76
CA ARG A 129 -26.67 -2.85 -1.80
C ARG A 129 -27.34 -2.74 -0.41
N SER A 130 -26.88 -1.80 0.42
CA SER A 130 -27.39 -1.64 1.79
C SER A 130 -28.06 -0.28 2.03
N GLY A 131 -29.08 -0.29 2.89
CA GLY A 131 -29.67 0.92 3.48
C GLY A 131 -29.02 1.35 4.80
N ALA A 132 -27.84 0.78 5.12
CA ALA A 132 -27.09 1.13 6.32
C ALA A 132 -26.71 2.61 6.34
N ASN A 133 -26.82 3.22 7.51
CA ASN A 133 -26.36 4.59 7.72
C ASN A 133 -24.90 4.57 8.17
N SER A 134 -24.05 5.37 7.52
CA SER A 134 -22.63 5.48 7.85
C SER A 134 -22.31 6.77 8.60
N THR A 135 -21.54 6.67 9.69
CA THR A 135 -21.07 7.82 10.47
C THR A 135 -19.64 7.57 10.93
N LEU A 136 -18.76 8.55 10.72
CA LEU A 136 -17.39 8.49 11.24
C LEU A 136 -17.37 9.20 12.59
N LYS A 137 -16.74 8.60 13.59
CA LYS A 137 -16.56 9.19 14.91
C LYS A 137 -15.26 8.70 15.53
N ASN A 138 -14.36 9.63 15.88
CA ASN A 138 -13.06 9.36 16.50
C ASN A 138 -12.28 8.27 15.74
N GLY A 139 -12.08 8.46 14.42
CA GLY A 139 -11.40 7.49 13.56
C GLY A 139 -12.15 6.19 13.25
N VAL A 140 -13.32 5.94 13.84
CA VAL A 140 -14.09 4.69 13.62
C VAL A 140 -15.32 4.94 12.76
N LEU A 141 -15.47 4.12 11.71
CA LEU A 141 -16.62 4.12 10.82
C LEU A 141 -17.72 3.20 11.35
N TYR A 142 -18.81 3.81 11.79
CA TYR A 142 -20.00 3.11 12.25
C TYR A 142 -21.00 2.93 11.11
N LEU A 143 -21.38 1.68 10.88
CA LEU A 143 -22.47 1.28 10.01
C LEU A 143 -23.63 0.81 10.89
N THR A 144 -24.72 1.56 10.87
CA THR A 144 -25.89 1.33 11.72
C THR A 144 -27.11 0.97 10.88
N GLN A 145 -28.21 0.58 11.54
CA GLN A 145 -29.44 0.11 10.88
C GLN A 145 -29.24 -1.13 9.99
N MET A 146 -28.25 -1.96 10.31
CA MET A 146 -28.02 -3.22 9.60
C MET A 146 -29.04 -4.28 10.04
N GLN A 147 -29.37 -5.20 9.13
CA GLN A 147 -30.18 -6.36 9.45
C GLN A 147 -29.36 -7.32 10.32
N PRO A 148 -29.91 -7.88 11.41
CA PRO A 148 -29.22 -8.89 12.20
C PRO A 148 -29.14 -10.24 11.47
N TYR A 149 -28.10 -11.02 11.75
CA TYR A 149 -27.85 -12.34 11.18
C TYR A 149 -27.78 -12.36 9.65
N TYR A 150 -27.38 -11.24 9.04
CA TYR A 150 -27.32 -11.09 7.59
C TYR A 150 -25.88 -11.01 7.12
N TYR A 151 -25.58 -11.66 6.01
CA TYR A 151 -24.25 -11.64 5.39
C TYR A 151 -24.13 -10.41 4.48
N TYR A 152 -23.22 -9.51 4.81
CA TYR A 152 -22.93 -8.32 4.03
C TYR A 152 -21.61 -8.46 3.28
N ASN A 153 -21.62 -8.04 2.02
CA ASN A 153 -20.40 -7.85 1.23
C ASN A 153 -19.94 -6.40 1.38
N MET A 154 -18.68 -6.25 1.78
CA MET A 154 -18.01 -4.98 2.03
C MET A 154 -16.93 -4.77 0.98
N GLU A 155 -16.72 -3.52 0.59
CA GLU A 155 -15.72 -3.15 -0.41
C GLU A 155 -15.00 -1.86 -0.01
N MET A 156 -13.69 -1.85 -0.18
CA MET A 156 -12.84 -0.69 0.03
C MET A 156 -12.96 0.27 -1.16
N ASN A 157 -13.14 1.55 -0.85
CA ASN A 157 -13.14 2.66 -1.78
C ASN A 157 -11.81 3.39 -1.64
N LYS A 158 -10.77 2.86 -2.30
CA LYS A 158 -9.39 3.42 -2.26
C LYS A 158 -9.35 4.91 -2.61
N SER A 159 -10.21 5.36 -3.52
CA SER A 159 -10.31 6.78 -3.90
C SER A 159 -10.76 7.74 -2.77
N ALA A 160 -11.22 7.21 -1.62
CA ALA A 160 -11.48 8.03 -0.44
C ALA A 160 -10.27 8.17 0.49
N ILE A 161 -9.24 7.33 0.34
CA ILE A 161 -8.00 7.40 1.12
C ILE A 161 -7.13 8.52 0.53
N LYS A 162 -6.53 9.35 1.40
CA LYS A 162 -5.70 10.49 0.98
C LYS A 162 -4.36 10.06 0.41
N ASN A 163 -3.69 9.11 1.08
CA ASN A 163 -2.41 8.59 0.63
C ASN A 163 -2.66 7.41 -0.34
N PRO A 164 -2.34 7.55 -1.64
CA PRO A 164 -2.56 6.49 -2.62
C PRO A 164 -1.61 5.30 -2.45
N MET A 165 -0.49 5.46 -1.72
CA MET A 165 0.45 4.37 -1.44
C MET A 165 -0.04 3.44 -0.32
N LEU A 166 -1.14 3.76 0.36
CA LEU A 166 -1.71 2.87 1.37
C LEU A 166 -2.55 1.79 0.69
N VAL A 167 -2.10 0.55 0.83
CA VAL A 167 -2.79 -0.63 0.32
C VAL A 167 -3.42 -1.41 1.48
N PRO A 168 -4.73 -1.73 1.42
CA PRO A 168 -5.35 -2.56 2.44
C PRO A 168 -4.90 -4.02 2.28
N GLU A 169 -4.84 -4.77 3.39
CA GLU A 169 -4.63 -6.22 3.34
C GLU A 169 -5.69 -6.92 2.47
N PHE A 170 -6.94 -6.48 2.56
CA PHE A 170 -8.04 -6.99 1.75
C PHE A 170 -8.97 -5.87 1.27
N GLU A 171 -9.23 -5.84 -0.05
CA GLU A 171 -10.14 -4.86 -0.65
C GLU A 171 -11.62 -5.24 -0.50
N LYS A 172 -11.91 -6.53 -0.34
CA LYS A 172 -13.27 -7.07 -0.29
C LYS A 172 -13.38 -8.12 0.80
N PHE A 173 -14.42 -8.02 1.60
CA PHE A 173 -14.64 -8.98 2.69
C PHE A 173 -16.12 -9.14 2.99
N GLY A 174 -16.45 -10.28 3.60
CA GLY A 174 -17.79 -10.59 4.06
C GLY A 174 -17.89 -10.55 5.57
N LEU A 175 -19.03 -10.10 6.11
CA LEU A 175 -19.31 -10.23 7.53
C LEU A 175 -20.77 -10.57 7.80
N ILE A 176 -20.98 -11.44 8.79
CA ILE A 176 -22.30 -11.68 9.38
C ILE A 176 -22.47 -10.74 10.56
N THR A 177 -23.58 -10.03 10.60
CA THR A 177 -23.91 -9.05 11.64
C THR A 177 -24.61 -9.67 12.85
N ASP A 178 -24.29 -9.15 14.03
CA ASP A 178 -24.90 -9.58 15.29
C ASP A 178 -25.92 -8.56 15.81
N PRO A 179 -27.10 -8.98 16.31
CA PRO A 179 -28.08 -8.05 16.86
C PRO A 179 -27.57 -7.36 18.14
N ASN A 180 -28.01 -6.11 18.35
CA ASN A 180 -27.79 -5.33 19.57
C ASN A 180 -26.34 -5.08 19.97
N ARG A 181 -25.38 -5.24 19.04
CA ARG A 181 -23.97 -4.92 19.28
C ARG A 181 -23.34 -4.21 18.10
N PHE A 182 -22.22 -3.56 18.36
CA PHE A 182 -21.28 -3.12 17.34
C PHE A 182 -20.28 -4.24 17.11
N LYS A 183 -20.32 -4.86 15.93
CA LYS A 183 -19.31 -5.82 15.53
C LYS A 183 -18.02 -5.07 15.19
N LYS A 184 -16.95 -5.35 15.93
CA LYS A 184 -15.61 -4.78 15.70
C LYS A 184 -15.01 -5.37 14.43
N VAL A 185 -14.46 -4.52 13.57
CA VAL A 185 -13.69 -4.90 12.39
C VAL A 185 -12.49 -3.94 12.32
N GLU A 186 -11.31 -4.52 12.24
CA GLU A 186 -10.05 -3.81 12.11
C GLU A 186 -9.45 -4.22 10.77
N ILE A 187 -9.01 -3.25 9.97
CA ILE A 187 -8.45 -3.48 8.64
C ILE A 187 -7.09 -2.78 8.58
N PRO A 188 -5.99 -3.55 8.55
CA PRO A 188 -4.67 -2.98 8.39
C PRO A 188 -4.45 -2.50 6.96
N PHE A 189 -3.65 -1.44 6.85
CA PHE A 189 -3.08 -0.92 5.62
C PHE A 189 -1.57 -0.92 5.75
N TYR A 190 -0.92 -1.14 4.62
CA TYR A 190 0.52 -1.12 4.51
C TYR A 190 0.95 -0.02 3.57
N MET A 191 2.13 0.54 3.81
CA MET A 191 2.77 1.37 2.81
C MET A 191 3.26 0.46 1.69
N SER A 192 2.72 0.64 0.48
CA SER A 192 3.15 -0.12 -0.67
C SER A 192 4.55 0.30 -1.10
N GLY A 193 5.33 -0.67 -1.55
CA GLY A 193 6.53 -0.41 -2.31
C GLY A 193 6.27 -0.11 -3.78
N VAL A 194 7.36 0.29 -4.41
CA VAL A 194 7.50 0.58 -5.83
C VAL A 194 8.58 -0.33 -6.38
N ILE A 195 8.34 -0.92 -7.54
CA ILE A 195 9.31 -1.74 -8.24
C ILE A 195 9.59 -1.16 -9.61
N ASP A 196 10.85 -1.19 -10.02
CA ASP A 196 11.24 -0.90 -11.39
C ASP A 196 12.36 -1.81 -11.87
N GLY A 197 12.49 -1.89 -13.18
CA GLY A 197 13.47 -2.75 -13.79
C GLY A 197 13.43 -2.71 -15.30
N THR A 198 14.19 -3.61 -15.92
CA THR A 198 14.27 -3.73 -17.36
C THR A 198 14.24 -5.18 -17.83
N VAL A 199 13.64 -5.39 -19.00
CA VAL A 199 13.72 -6.64 -19.74
C VAL A 199 14.51 -6.40 -21.01
N GLN A 200 15.65 -7.07 -21.10
CA GLN A 200 16.56 -6.95 -22.23
C GLN A 200 16.58 -8.25 -23.01
N ARG A 201 16.84 -8.18 -24.32
CA ARG A 201 17.05 -9.33 -25.18
C ARG A 201 18.49 -9.35 -25.67
N LEU A 202 19.14 -10.50 -25.53
CA LEU A 202 20.44 -10.76 -26.13
C LEU A 202 20.28 -10.97 -27.64
N ARG A 203 21.04 -10.21 -28.42
CA ARG A 203 21.12 -10.33 -29.88
C ARG A 203 22.37 -11.12 -30.27
N GLY A 204 22.39 -11.63 -31.50
CA GLY A 204 23.51 -12.43 -32.02
C GLY A 204 24.84 -11.69 -32.12
N ASP A 205 24.83 -10.36 -32.06
CA ASP A 205 26.02 -9.50 -31.97
C ASP A 205 26.46 -9.24 -30.51
N SER A 206 25.92 -10.01 -29.55
CA SER A 206 26.12 -9.84 -28.10
C SER A 206 25.60 -8.51 -27.54
N SER A 207 24.88 -7.71 -28.33
CA SER A 207 24.22 -6.50 -27.81
C SER A 207 22.96 -6.87 -27.01
N LYS A 208 22.68 -6.09 -25.96
CA LYS A 208 21.45 -6.17 -25.17
C LYS A 208 20.51 -5.05 -25.61
N THR A 209 19.32 -5.41 -26.07
CA THR A 209 18.31 -4.44 -26.51
C THR A 209 17.04 -4.62 -25.70
N GLY A 210 16.50 -3.54 -25.13
CA GLY A 210 15.21 -3.57 -24.46
C GLY A 210 14.06 -3.97 -25.37
N ILE A 211 13.04 -4.59 -24.80
CA ILE A 211 11.89 -5.11 -25.53
C ILE A 211 10.57 -4.66 -24.90
N GLY A 212 9.82 -3.86 -25.65
CA GLY A 212 8.54 -3.32 -25.20
C GLY A 212 7.33 -4.20 -25.46
N GLY A 213 6.27 -3.97 -24.68
CA GLY A 213 4.98 -4.63 -24.81
C GLY A 213 4.91 -6.06 -24.27
N LEU A 214 5.97 -6.54 -23.60
CA LEU A 214 5.96 -7.84 -22.94
C LEU A 214 5.06 -7.80 -21.73
N LYS A 215 4.29 -8.86 -21.52
CA LYS A 215 3.57 -9.08 -20.28
C LYS A 215 4.52 -9.70 -19.26
N LEU A 216 4.59 -9.11 -18.07
CA LEU A 216 5.23 -9.70 -16.91
C LEU A 216 4.15 -10.04 -15.88
N ARG A 217 4.35 -11.14 -15.17
CA ARG A 217 3.50 -11.58 -14.07
C ARG A 217 4.28 -11.41 -12.78
N LEU A 218 3.76 -10.55 -11.92
CA LEU A 218 4.19 -10.39 -10.53
C LEU A 218 3.25 -11.22 -9.67
N SER A 219 3.79 -12.08 -8.81
CA SER A 219 3.01 -12.87 -7.85
C SER A 219 3.73 -12.97 -6.52
N ASP A 220 2.97 -12.92 -5.42
CA ASP A 220 3.51 -13.28 -4.10
C ASP A 220 3.76 -14.80 -4.04
N SER A 221 4.80 -15.18 -3.31
CA SER A 221 5.12 -16.54 -2.87
C SER A 221 3.92 -17.35 -2.33
N ASN A 222 2.98 -16.69 -1.63
CA ASN A 222 1.79 -17.35 -1.08
C ASN A 222 0.63 -17.48 -2.10
N GLY A 223 0.69 -16.77 -3.23
CA GLY A 223 -0.32 -16.80 -4.29
C GLY A 223 -1.55 -15.93 -4.07
N ASP A 224 -1.62 -15.16 -2.97
CA ASP A 224 -2.75 -14.28 -2.65
C ASP A 224 -2.76 -12.99 -3.47
N PHE A 225 -1.57 -12.52 -3.88
CA PHE A 225 -1.38 -11.35 -4.73
C PHE A 225 -0.85 -11.75 -6.12
N ALA A 226 -1.47 -11.22 -7.17
CA ALA A 226 -0.97 -11.34 -8.53
C ALA A 226 -1.32 -10.11 -9.37
N LYS A 227 -0.37 -9.61 -10.17
CA LYS A 227 -0.54 -8.45 -11.05
C LYS A 227 0.12 -8.71 -12.40
N GLU A 228 -0.56 -8.31 -13.48
CA GLU A 228 0.02 -8.28 -14.84
C GLU A 228 0.51 -6.86 -15.11
N LEU A 229 1.79 -6.72 -15.43
CA LEU A 229 2.40 -5.46 -15.86
C LEU A 229 2.99 -5.59 -17.27
N ARG A 230 3.34 -4.46 -17.88
CA ARG A 230 3.86 -4.42 -19.25
C ARG A 230 5.13 -3.61 -19.36
N THR A 231 6.07 -4.09 -20.17
CA THR A 231 7.28 -3.33 -20.48
C THR A 231 6.98 -2.16 -21.41
N PHE A 232 7.62 -1.02 -21.15
CA PHE A 232 7.65 0.17 -21.99
C PHE A 232 8.50 -0.07 -23.24
N SER A 233 8.48 0.87 -24.20
CA SER A 233 9.14 0.72 -25.50
C SER A 233 10.64 0.43 -25.44
N ASP A 234 11.31 0.87 -24.37
CA ASP A 234 12.73 0.69 -24.11
C ASP A 234 13.04 -0.57 -23.28
N GLY A 235 12.03 -1.39 -22.98
CA GLY A 235 12.14 -2.59 -22.15
C GLY A 235 12.04 -2.34 -20.66
N SER A 236 11.96 -1.09 -20.20
CA SER A 236 11.74 -0.79 -18.77
C SER A 236 10.35 -1.23 -18.32
N PHE A 237 10.17 -1.47 -17.02
CA PHE A 237 8.86 -1.65 -16.40
C PHE A 237 8.84 -0.94 -15.05
N TYR A 238 7.64 -0.59 -14.62
CA TYR A 238 7.39 0.11 -13.36
C TYR A 238 6.05 -0.35 -12.81
N GLU A 239 5.99 -0.60 -11.50
CA GLU A 239 4.75 -0.91 -10.83
C GLU A 239 4.74 -0.34 -9.41
N TRP A 240 3.58 0.13 -8.98
CA TRP A 240 3.34 0.71 -7.65
C TRP A 240 2.09 0.05 -7.04
N GLU A 241 1.79 0.38 -5.77
CA GLU A 241 0.83 -0.39 -4.97
C GLU A 241 1.26 -1.87 -4.80
N VAL A 242 2.56 -2.15 -4.69
CA VAL A 242 3.05 -3.50 -4.35
C VAL A 242 3.10 -3.62 -2.83
N PRO A 243 2.27 -4.45 -2.18
CA PRO A 243 2.33 -4.61 -0.73
C PRO A 243 3.71 -5.10 -0.26
N PRO A 244 4.05 -4.92 1.03
CA PRO A 244 5.21 -5.60 1.59
C PRO A 244 5.08 -7.13 1.53
N GLY A 245 6.16 -7.83 1.20
CA GLY A 245 6.17 -9.28 1.05
C GLY A 245 7.26 -9.81 0.10
N SER A 246 7.26 -11.11 -0.14
CA SER A 246 8.19 -11.79 -1.05
C SER A 246 7.52 -12.09 -2.39
N TYR A 247 8.18 -11.73 -3.48
CA TYR A 247 7.59 -11.74 -4.80
C TYR A 247 8.44 -12.47 -5.83
N GLU A 248 7.74 -13.06 -6.81
CA GLU A 248 8.31 -13.60 -8.04
C GLU A 248 7.84 -12.77 -9.23
N LEU A 249 8.78 -12.36 -10.08
CA LEU A 249 8.52 -11.73 -11.37
C LEU A 249 8.96 -12.64 -12.50
N GLN A 250 8.06 -12.90 -13.44
CA GLN A 250 8.34 -13.75 -14.61
C GLN A 250 7.75 -13.17 -15.89
N VAL A 251 8.41 -13.44 -17.02
CA VAL A 251 7.88 -13.08 -18.35
C VAL A 251 6.76 -14.04 -18.74
N ASP A 252 5.67 -13.54 -19.30
CA ASP A 252 4.55 -14.39 -19.72
C ASP A 252 5.00 -15.44 -20.75
N ALA A 253 4.61 -16.70 -20.51
CA ALA A 253 5.01 -17.83 -21.36
C ALA A 253 4.56 -17.67 -22.81
N GLY A 254 3.42 -17.02 -23.07
CA GLY A 254 2.95 -16.74 -24.43
C GLY A 254 3.86 -15.76 -25.17
N ASN A 255 4.40 -14.76 -24.46
CA ASN A 255 5.40 -13.84 -25.01
C ASN A 255 6.72 -14.55 -25.30
N LEU A 256 7.21 -15.39 -24.39
CA LEU A 256 8.44 -16.18 -24.57
C LEU A 256 8.34 -17.12 -25.78
N GLN A 257 7.20 -17.82 -25.93
CA GLN A 257 6.95 -18.71 -27.06
C GLN A 257 6.92 -17.98 -28.40
N GLN A 258 6.29 -16.80 -28.47
CA GLN A 258 6.26 -15.98 -29.68
C GLN A 258 7.64 -15.46 -30.08
N LEU A 259 8.51 -15.21 -29.11
CA LEU A 259 9.87 -14.73 -29.33
C LEU A 259 10.88 -15.87 -29.55
N ASN A 260 10.46 -17.13 -29.38
CA ASN A 260 11.32 -18.30 -29.37
C ASN A 260 12.53 -18.11 -28.44
N SER A 261 12.27 -17.62 -27.22
CA SER A 261 13.28 -17.22 -26.24
C SER A 261 12.93 -17.78 -24.86
N LYS A 262 13.92 -17.89 -23.98
CA LYS A 262 13.77 -18.16 -22.54
C LYS A 262 14.27 -16.96 -21.73
N SER A 263 13.80 -16.83 -20.49
CA SER A 263 14.24 -15.78 -19.56
C SER A 263 15.34 -16.31 -18.64
N ILE A 264 16.29 -15.45 -18.30
CA ILE A 264 17.32 -15.67 -17.27
C ILE A 264 17.28 -14.47 -16.30
N PRO A 265 16.98 -14.69 -15.02
CA PRO A 265 16.45 -15.94 -14.47
C PRO A 265 15.07 -16.27 -15.06
N GLU A 266 14.62 -17.53 -14.92
CA GLU A 266 13.26 -17.93 -15.32
C GLU A 266 12.21 -17.17 -14.49
N LYS A 267 12.49 -17.04 -13.20
CA LYS A 267 11.74 -16.26 -12.21
C LYS A 267 12.72 -15.40 -11.42
N LEU A 268 12.44 -14.11 -11.32
CA LEU A 268 13.22 -13.19 -10.50
C LEU A 268 12.54 -13.05 -9.14
N GLU A 269 13.20 -13.53 -8.10
CA GLU A 269 12.74 -13.41 -6.72
C GLU A 269 13.27 -12.12 -6.09
N PHE A 270 12.42 -11.41 -5.34
CA PHE A 270 12.81 -10.22 -4.58
C PHE A 270 11.84 -9.99 -3.41
N GLU A 271 12.21 -9.07 -2.51
CA GLU A 271 11.42 -8.72 -1.34
C GLU A 271 11.09 -7.22 -1.37
N VAL A 272 9.85 -6.87 -1.03
CA VAL A 272 9.41 -5.51 -0.74
C VAL A 272 9.30 -5.39 0.77
N LYS A 273 10.13 -4.55 1.38
CA LYS A 273 10.16 -4.35 2.83
C LYS A 273 9.00 -3.48 3.29
N ALA A 274 8.53 -3.73 4.50
CA ALA A 274 7.61 -2.83 5.16
C ALA A 274 8.39 -1.71 5.85
N VAL A 275 8.50 -0.59 5.16
CA VAL A 275 9.09 0.64 5.70
C VAL A 275 8.05 1.76 5.68
N PRO A 276 8.06 2.69 6.66
CA PRO A 276 7.04 3.74 6.77
C PRO A 276 6.88 4.61 5.51
N GLU A 277 7.97 4.82 4.77
CA GLU A 277 8.00 5.62 3.54
C GLU A 277 7.61 4.83 2.28
N GLY A 278 7.48 3.51 2.38
CA GLY A 278 7.36 2.59 1.25
C GLY A 278 8.73 2.19 0.70
N ASP A 279 8.89 0.93 0.31
CA ASP A 279 10.16 0.42 -0.20
C ASP A 279 10.31 0.66 -1.71
N PHE A 280 11.54 0.84 -2.17
CA PHE A 280 11.86 1.05 -3.58
C PHE A 280 12.81 -0.06 -4.02
N VAL A 281 12.27 -1.04 -4.74
CA VAL A 281 13.05 -2.15 -5.30
C VAL A 281 13.43 -1.79 -6.73
N GLU A 282 14.63 -1.25 -6.89
CA GLU A 282 15.13 -0.75 -8.16
C GLU A 282 16.04 -1.77 -8.87
N GLY A 283 16.15 -1.64 -10.20
CA GLY A 283 17.16 -2.37 -10.97
C GLY A 283 16.85 -3.85 -11.22
N LEU A 284 15.60 -4.27 -11.05
CA LEU A 284 15.18 -5.63 -11.39
C LEU A 284 15.46 -5.93 -12.87
N SER A 285 16.10 -7.05 -13.18
CA SER A 285 16.56 -7.33 -14.54
C SER A 285 16.25 -8.74 -14.98
N LEU A 286 15.66 -8.87 -16.17
CA LEU A 286 15.40 -10.13 -16.84
C LEU A 286 16.06 -10.11 -18.21
N LEU A 287 16.83 -11.14 -18.53
CA LEU A 287 17.48 -11.30 -19.82
C LEU A 287 16.79 -12.38 -20.65
N LEU A 288 16.30 -12.00 -21.83
CA LEU A 288 15.78 -12.92 -22.82
C LEU A 288 16.90 -13.42 -23.72
N VAL A 289 17.06 -14.73 -23.76
CA VAL A 289 18.06 -15.41 -24.57
C VAL A 289 17.40 -16.44 -25.49
N PRO A 290 18.04 -16.82 -26.61
CA PRO A 290 17.61 -17.95 -27.41
C PRO A 290 17.43 -19.24 -26.60
N LEU A 291 16.56 -20.15 -27.03
CA LEU A 291 16.30 -21.40 -26.29
C LEU A 291 17.55 -22.28 -26.14
N ASP A 292 18.40 -22.26 -27.17
CA ASP A 292 19.68 -22.96 -27.29
C ASP A 292 20.85 -22.20 -26.62
N TYR A 293 20.58 -21.06 -25.98
CA TYR A 293 21.60 -20.37 -25.20
C TYR A 293 21.97 -21.19 -23.97
N GLU A 294 23.19 -21.71 -23.97
CA GLU A 294 23.84 -22.18 -22.76
C GLU A 294 24.47 -20.96 -22.10
N GLU A 295 24.09 -20.73 -20.84
CA GLU A 295 24.78 -19.74 -20.03
C GLU A 295 26.26 -20.15 -20.05
N PRO A 296 27.19 -19.28 -20.48
CA PRO A 296 28.59 -19.63 -20.44
C PRO A 296 28.88 -20.07 -19.02
N GLU A 297 29.41 -21.29 -18.85
CA GLU A 297 29.98 -21.68 -17.58
C GLU A 297 30.87 -20.51 -17.19
N GLU A 298 30.49 -19.77 -16.14
CA GLU A 298 31.43 -18.85 -15.54
C GLU A 298 32.66 -19.71 -15.29
N GLU A 299 33.76 -19.42 -15.99
CA GLU A 299 35.05 -19.87 -15.51
C GLU A 299 35.11 -19.32 -14.10
N VAL A 300 34.81 -20.19 -13.14
CA VAL A 300 34.89 -19.91 -11.73
C VAL A 300 36.37 -19.65 -11.52
N SER A 301 36.77 -18.39 -11.70
CA SER A 301 37.92 -17.85 -11.02
C SER A 301 37.64 -18.18 -9.56
N PRO A 302 38.43 -19.05 -8.93
CA PRO A 302 38.14 -19.47 -7.57
C PRO A 302 38.33 -18.23 -6.71
N ILE A 303 37.23 -17.59 -6.33
CA ILE A 303 36.93 -16.75 -5.17
C ILE A 303 35.66 -15.94 -5.53
N THR A 304 34.49 -16.49 -5.26
CA THR A 304 33.29 -15.73 -4.92
C THR A 304 32.84 -16.19 -3.54
N MET A 305 32.55 -15.24 -2.65
CA MET A 305 32.46 -15.40 -1.19
C MET A 305 31.24 -16.21 -0.70
N GLU A 306 30.44 -16.79 -1.58
CA GLU A 306 29.13 -17.36 -1.24
C GLU A 306 29.02 -18.88 -1.28
N ALA A 307 30.13 -19.60 -1.46
CA ALA A 307 30.14 -21.07 -1.37
C ALA A 307 31.04 -21.57 -0.24
N ILE A 308 30.72 -21.21 1.01
CA ILE A 308 31.21 -21.96 2.18
C ILE A 308 30.04 -22.81 2.68
N PRO A 309 30.05 -24.14 2.48
CA PRO A 309 29.07 -25.04 3.09
C PRO A 309 28.98 -24.78 4.59
N SER A 310 27.76 -24.72 5.13
CA SER A 310 27.47 -24.47 6.55
C SER A 310 28.13 -25.47 7.51
N SER A 311 28.72 -26.55 7.01
CA SER A 311 29.48 -27.56 7.76
C SER A 311 30.96 -27.22 7.98
N ILE A 312 31.52 -26.13 7.40
CA ILE A 312 32.93 -25.71 7.59
C ILE A 312 33.05 -24.57 8.63
N LYS A 313 31.94 -23.93 9.01
CA LYS A 313 31.90 -22.78 9.95
C LYS A 313 32.34 -23.08 11.39
N THR A 314 32.65 -24.32 11.74
CA THR A 314 33.05 -24.74 13.10
C THR A 314 34.51 -25.18 13.23
N ASP A 315 35.30 -25.12 12.16
CA ASP A 315 36.72 -25.46 12.23
C ASP A 315 37.49 -24.28 12.86
N GLU A 316 38.15 -24.51 14.02
CA GLU A 316 38.90 -23.48 14.76
C GLU A 316 39.97 -22.79 13.90
N GLU A 317 40.57 -23.50 12.94
CA GLU A 317 41.53 -22.94 11.98
C GLU A 317 40.87 -21.94 11.01
N MET A 318 39.63 -22.20 10.58
CA MET A 318 38.88 -21.32 9.69
C MET A 318 38.40 -20.05 10.38
N LEU A 319 38.00 -20.15 11.66
CA LEU A 319 37.64 -18.98 12.48
C LEU A 319 38.86 -18.08 12.76
N ALA A 320 40.03 -18.69 12.99
CA ALA A 320 41.29 -17.94 13.13
C ALA A 320 41.67 -17.22 11.84
N LEU A 321 41.56 -17.91 10.69
CA LEU A 321 41.81 -17.33 9.37
C LEU A 321 40.81 -16.22 9.00
N GLU A 322 39.52 -16.36 9.34
CA GLU A 322 38.50 -15.33 9.10
C GLU A 322 38.75 -14.09 9.97
N THR A 323 39.15 -14.29 11.22
CA THR A 323 39.54 -13.20 12.13
C THR A 323 40.77 -12.47 11.59
N GLU A 324 41.82 -13.21 11.20
CA GLU A 324 43.05 -12.66 10.62
C GLU A 324 42.79 -11.93 9.30
N LEU A 325 41.93 -12.46 8.43
CA LEU A 325 41.49 -11.82 7.20
C LEU A 325 40.74 -10.51 7.49
N SER A 326 39.82 -10.52 8.46
CA SER A 326 39.04 -9.34 8.84
C SER A 326 39.92 -8.22 9.45
N GLU A 327 40.91 -8.58 10.26
CA GLU A 327 41.88 -7.64 10.82
C GLU A 327 42.76 -7.05 9.71
N GLY A 328 43.27 -7.89 8.80
CA GLY A 328 44.08 -7.44 7.68
C GLY A 328 43.31 -6.54 6.71
N VAL A 329 42.03 -6.80 6.44
CA VAL A 329 41.17 -5.92 5.62
C VAL A 329 40.98 -4.55 6.30
N ASN A 330 40.73 -4.53 7.61
CA ASN A 330 40.59 -3.28 8.36
C ASN A 330 41.89 -2.46 8.37
N ASP A 331 43.04 -3.12 8.51
CA ASP A 331 44.34 -2.48 8.47
C ASP A 331 44.68 -1.92 7.08
N VAL A 332 44.33 -2.64 6.01
CA VAL A 332 44.49 -2.18 4.62
C VAL A 332 43.63 -0.94 4.34
N LEU A 333 42.36 -0.94 4.77
CA LEU A 333 41.48 0.22 4.63
C LEU A 333 42.04 1.44 5.37
N ARG A 334 42.53 1.24 6.60
CA ARG A 334 43.17 2.31 7.38
C ARG A 334 44.40 2.87 6.66
N LEU A 335 45.29 2.01 6.17
CA LEU A 335 46.52 2.41 5.47
C LEU A 335 46.23 3.15 4.16
N ILE A 336 45.22 2.73 3.40
CA ILE A 336 44.80 3.41 2.15
C ILE A 336 44.25 4.81 2.47
N ILE A 337 43.41 4.96 3.51
CA ILE A 337 42.89 6.25 3.94
C ILE A 337 44.04 7.17 4.41
N GLU A 338 44.98 6.66 5.20
CA GLU A 338 46.16 7.40 5.63
C GLU A 338 47.04 7.81 4.44
N ALA A 339 47.21 6.94 3.44
CA ALA A 339 47.97 7.23 2.24
C ALA A 339 47.32 8.34 1.41
N GLN A 340 45.99 8.30 1.24
CA GLN A 340 45.23 9.36 0.57
C GLN A 340 45.38 10.69 1.31
N ASN A 341 45.29 10.69 2.65
CA ASN A 341 45.50 11.88 3.46
C ASN A 341 46.93 12.43 3.33
N ALA A 342 47.95 11.57 3.35
CA ALA A 342 49.33 11.97 3.12
C ALA A 342 49.55 12.54 1.71
N PHE A 343 48.86 11.97 0.72
CA PHE A 343 48.83 12.44 -0.65
C PHE A 343 48.21 13.84 -0.77
N TYR A 344 47.03 14.08 -0.18
CA TYR A 344 46.39 15.41 -0.14
C TYR A 344 47.26 16.46 0.54
N ASN A 345 48.00 16.06 1.58
CA ASN A 345 48.97 16.91 2.28
C ASN A 345 50.31 17.06 1.54
N LYS A 346 50.39 16.62 0.27
CA LYS A 346 51.58 16.68 -0.61
C LYS A 346 52.81 15.94 -0.07
N ASN A 347 52.64 15.00 0.87
CA ASN A 347 53.71 14.16 1.38
C ASN A 347 53.79 12.85 0.59
N ILE A 348 54.34 12.94 -0.62
CA ILE A 348 54.42 11.84 -1.60
C ILE A 348 55.33 10.70 -1.11
N SER A 349 56.31 10.98 -0.24
CA SER A 349 57.16 9.94 0.37
C SER A 349 56.35 9.06 1.32
N ARG A 350 55.67 9.69 2.28
CA ARG A 350 54.84 8.98 3.25
C ARG A 350 53.65 8.26 2.61
N ALA A 351 53.03 8.87 1.61
CA ALA A 351 51.93 8.24 0.87
C ALA A 351 52.37 6.96 0.16
N MET A 352 53.59 6.93 -0.41
CA MET A 352 54.12 5.71 -1.05
C MET A 352 54.38 4.61 -0.03
N ASP A 353 55.03 4.93 1.09
CA ASP A 353 55.34 3.94 2.13
C ASP A 353 54.07 3.30 2.71
N LEU A 354 53.00 4.08 2.85
CA LEU A 354 51.70 3.60 3.35
C LEU A 354 50.98 2.72 2.33
N VAL A 355 51.09 3.03 1.04
CA VAL A 355 50.56 2.18 -0.04
C VAL A 355 51.36 0.89 -0.17
N ASP A 356 52.69 0.94 -0.01
CA ASP A 356 53.52 -0.26 0.00
C ASP A 356 53.15 -1.16 1.18
N GLN A 357 52.96 -0.59 2.38
CA GLN A 357 52.48 -1.33 3.54
C GLN A 357 51.09 -1.94 3.35
N SER A 358 50.16 -1.25 2.67
CA SER A 358 48.83 -1.84 2.42
C SER A 358 48.92 -2.99 1.42
N LEU A 359 49.75 -2.87 0.39
CA LEU A 359 49.97 -3.92 -0.61
C LEU A 359 50.71 -5.13 -0.06
N ASP A 360 51.58 -4.97 0.95
CA ASP A 360 52.24 -6.07 1.65
C ASP A 360 51.25 -6.91 2.49
N ILE A 361 50.12 -6.32 2.91
CA ILE A 361 49.06 -7.02 3.65
C ILE A 361 48.06 -7.68 2.67
N PHE A 362 47.44 -6.89 1.78
CA PHE A 362 46.61 -7.39 0.69
C PHE A 362 46.73 -6.52 -0.56
N GLU A 363 46.87 -7.18 -1.71
CA GLU A 363 46.82 -6.52 -3.01
C GLU A 363 45.39 -6.02 -3.32
N THR A 364 45.23 -4.72 -3.55
CA THR A 364 43.93 -4.10 -3.86
C THR A 364 44.02 -3.17 -5.06
N ALA A 365 42.92 -3.04 -5.82
CA ALA A 365 42.85 -2.16 -6.97
C ALA A 365 43.10 -0.69 -6.58
N GLN A 366 42.55 -0.25 -5.45
CA GLN A 366 42.68 1.11 -4.93
C GLN A 366 44.12 1.44 -4.53
N ALA A 367 44.83 0.50 -3.90
CA ALA A 367 46.23 0.69 -3.55
C ALA A 367 47.11 0.79 -4.80
N TYR A 368 46.90 -0.07 -5.81
CA TYR A 368 47.63 0.04 -7.08
C TYR A 368 47.29 1.31 -7.87
N ALA A 369 46.04 1.75 -7.86
CA ALA A 369 45.64 3.00 -8.50
C ALA A 369 46.34 4.20 -7.86
N LEU A 370 46.35 4.26 -6.52
CA LEU A 370 47.04 5.30 -5.76
C LEU A 370 48.56 5.24 -5.96
N LYS A 371 49.15 4.03 -5.96
CA LYS A 371 50.58 3.82 -6.25
C LYS A 371 50.97 4.34 -7.62
N GLY A 372 50.15 4.05 -8.64
CA GLY A 372 50.39 4.54 -10.00
C GLY A 372 50.37 6.07 -10.07
N SER A 373 49.42 6.72 -9.39
CA SER A 373 49.34 8.18 -9.29
C SER A 373 50.54 8.79 -8.56
N LEU A 374 51.00 8.16 -7.48
CA LEU A 374 52.20 8.58 -6.75
C LEU A 374 53.48 8.40 -7.58
N SER A 375 53.62 7.30 -8.32
CA SER A 375 54.74 7.05 -9.24
C SER A 375 54.78 8.05 -10.39
N TYR A 376 53.62 8.40 -10.95
CA TYR A 376 53.51 9.42 -12.00
C TYR A 376 54.03 10.79 -11.51
N LEU A 377 53.67 11.17 -10.28
CA LEU A 377 54.12 12.42 -9.67
C LEU A 377 55.61 12.44 -9.33
N ARG A 378 56.23 11.27 -9.15
CA ARG A 378 57.69 11.12 -9.04
C ARG A 378 58.39 11.07 -10.41
N ASN A 379 57.66 11.33 -11.50
CA ASN A 379 58.13 11.29 -12.88
C ASN A 379 58.56 9.88 -13.35
N ASP A 380 58.07 8.83 -12.69
CA ASP A 380 58.28 7.43 -13.05
C ASP A 380 57.06 6.90 -13.82
N LYS A 381 56.99 7.28 -15.10
CA LYS A 381 55.84 7.01 -15.96
C LYS A 381 55.70 5.54 -16.35
N GLU A 382 56.81 4.80 -16.35
CA GLU A 382 56.82 3.37 -16.69
C GLU A 382 56.15 2.56 -15.59
N ASN A 383 56.55 2.78 -14.33
CA ASN A 383 55.93 2.10 -13.20
C ASN A 383 54.51 2.60 -12.94
N ALA A 384 54.22 3.89 -13.17
CA ALA A 384 52.85 4.40 -13.07
C ALA A 384 51.88 3.62 -13.97
N ARG A 385 52.23 3.42 -15.24
CA ARG A 385 51.42 2.66 -16.19
C ARG A 385 51.30 1.19 -15.80
N LYS A 386 52.37 0.59 -15.28
CA LYS A 386 52.36 -0.78 -14.77
C LYS A 386 51.36 -0.95 -13.61
N TYR A 387 51.38 -0.04 -12.63
CA TYR A 387 50.47 -0.11 -11.48
C TYR A 387 49.02 0.17 -11.85
N TRP A 388 48.76 1.10 -12.77
CA TRP A 388 47.39 1.32 -13.26
C TRP A 388 46.82 0.14 -14.05
N ASN A 389 47.66 -0.55 -14.82
CA ASN A 389 47.23 -1.80 -15.47
C ASN A 389 46.94 -2.90 -14.45
N LEU A 390 47.72 -2.99 -13.37
CA LEU A 390 47.44 -3.91 -12.27
C LEU A 390 46.12 -3.55 -11.56
N ALA A 391 45.87 -2.27 -11.29
CA ALA A 391 44.61 -1.80 -10.73
C ALA A 391 43.40 -2.22 -11.58
N LYS A 392 43.46 -2.00 -12.91
CA LYS A 392 42.40 -2.42 -13.85
C LYS A 392 42.24 -3.93 -13.99
N LYS A 393 43.28 -4.71 -13.69
CA LYS A 393 43.19 -6.16 -13.65
C LYS A 393 42.38 -6.63 -12.43
N TYR A 394 42.51 -5.92 -11.31
CA TYR A 394 41.77 -6.22 -10.08
C TYR A 394 40.35 -5.66 -10.08
N ASP A 395 40.14 -4.50 -10.68
CA ASP A 395 38.82 -3.85 -10.82
C ASP A 395 38.75 -3.15 -12.19
N PRO A 396 38.08 -3.72 -13.20
CA PRO A 396 37.98 -3.13 -14.53
C PRO A 396 37.30 -1.75 -14.59
N ASP A 397 36.44 -1.46 -13.60
CA ASP A 397 35.65 -0.23 -13.52
C ASP A 397 36.33 0.87 -12.69
N ILE A 398 37.52 0.58 -12.12
CA ILE A 398 38.26 1.54 -11.30
C ILE A 398 38.67 2.79 -12.10
N TYR A 399 38.37 3.96 -11.53
CA TYR A 399 38.73 5.25 -12.11
C TYR A 399 40.18 5.60 -11.77
N ILE A 400 41.00 5.87 -12.80
CA ILE A 400 42.44 6.10 -12.70
C ILE A 400 42.83 7.45 -13.29
#